data_AF-A0A1S9BZC7-F1
#
_entry.id   AF-A0A1S9BZC7-F1
#
_cell.length_a   1.000
_cell.length_b   1.000
_cell.length_c   1.000
_cell.angle_alpha   90.00
_cell.angle_beta   90.00
_cell.angle_gamma   90.00
#
_symmetry.space_group_name_H-M   'P 1'
#
loop_
_entity.id
_entity.type
_entity.pdbx_description
1 polymer ?
#
loop_
_entity_poly.entity_id
_entity_poly.type
_entity_poly.pdbx_seq_one_letter_code
_entity_poly.pdbx_strand_id
1 'polypeptide(L)'
;MEQKSNGEFTEEVDIPGLDYDGSPKSKEEYSVKPKLVQKMEMHVRTRGEDIDEEEHKKREYFNKIVDEATGASQVEQGTPVKEAEGSILYRIWSRVNKESPKPKDHVEKKVEYIELFYDLIFVYSLRTINAMFHEYEETFPPVDTIMTFIFLTAVVMQVWMFTTMFFNRYGRKSLRDYISILLNMYMLYYMASCSNSHWADQYIRYHSAWGMIMANLAYRSWDKLRFAPRLDEIDKEILRNNITILSFEFAIITISVPVQYFTGIIISPVALIVGYLGKLKEHSAYAQRPCDFPHFAERNLLLVILTFGEMIIGIGGYFTSETHILFNVLSFLVVIGMFLSYGFFYDNVLDHHKKTSGLGFLVIHVIMILAINSTTIALELLARPLVPIFPKTMWMVITMFIYYLCLLMTEKYGKTHGKLGYKSMGKIFVIMVGYTVLMLFAGHNQLIGAIVTVGFIYLIFFMFLQRHNVHLKEMKVGGYIE
;
A
#
# COMPACT_ATOMS: atom_id res chain seq x y z
N MET A 1 -33.21 -19.62 55.15
CA MET A 1 -32.06 -20.41 54.69
C MET A 1 -32.40 -20.92 53.30
N GLU A 2 -31.41 -20.92 52.39
CA GLU A 2 -31.42 -21.38 50.99
C GLU A 2 -31.69 -20.37 49.86
N GLN A 3 -30.87 -20.53 48.81
CA GLN A 3 -30.43 -19.59 47.76
C GLN A 3 -31.46 -19.34 46.62
N LYS A 4 -31.36 -18.15 45.99
CA LYS A 4 -31.77 -17.84 44.60
C LYS A 4 -30.72 -16.88 44.02
N SER A 5 -29.92 -17.20 42.98
CA SER A 5 -30.21 -17.46 41.56
C SER A 5 -30.61 -16.21 40.75
N ASN A 6 -29.64 -15.71 39.98
CA ASN A 6 -29.65 -14.96 38.71
C ASN A 6 -30.69 -13.83 38.48
N GLY A 7 -30.17 -12.59 38.40
CA GLY A 7 -30.85 -11.48 37.72
C GLY A 7 -30.29 -11.28 36.32
N GLU A 8 -31.10 -11.60 35.30
CA GLU A 8 -30.91 -11.18 33.90
C GLU A 8 -31.18 -9.67 33.78
N PHE A 9 -30.33 -8.94 33.05
CA PHE A 9 -30.64 -7.61 32.54
C PHE A 9 -31.31 -7.76 31.16
N THR A 10 -32.54 -7.27 31.03
CA THR A 10 -33.26 -7.16 29.75
C THR A 10 -33.07 -5.76 29.15
N GLU A 11 -32.63 -5.70 27.89
CA GLU A 11 -32.44 -4.47 27.11
C GLU A 11 -33.73 -4.18 26.31
N GLU A 12 -34.36 -3.01 26.52
CA GLU A 12 -35.56 -2.57 25.80
C GLU A 12 -35.20 -2.01 24.42
N VAL A 13 -35.81 -2.53 23.35
CA VAL A 13 -35.63 -2.06 21.97
C VAL A 13 -36.97 -1.52 21.46
N ASP A 14 -37.03 -0.22 21.15
CA ASP A 14 -38.22 0.48 20.65
C ASP A 14 -38.35 0.29 19.11
N ILE A 15 -39.47 -0.26 18.65
CA ILE A 15 -39.74 -0.54 17.23
C ILE A 15 -40.77 0.48 16.71
N PRO A 16 -40.43 1.33 15.70
CA PRO A 16 -41.32 2.39 15.25
C PRO A 16 -42.65 1.86 14.69
N GLY A 17 -43.78 2.24 15.33
CA GLY A 17 -45.15 2.00 14.84
C GLY A 17 -46.02 1.05 15.69
N LEU A 18 -45.49 0.52 16.79
CA LEU A 18 -46.20 -0.31 17.77
C LEU A 18 -45.91 0.22 19.18
N ASP A 19 -46.84 0.08 20.11
CA ASP A 19 -46.58 0.33 21.53
C ASP A 19 -45.85 -0.86 22.18
N TYR A 20 -45.32 -0.65 23.40
CA TYR A 20 -44.57 -1.64 24.18
C TYR A 20 -45.32 -2.95 24.46
N ASP A 21 -46.64 -2.99 24.23
CA ASP A 21 -47.49 -4.20 24.32
C ASP A 21 -47.78 -4.87 22.97
N GLY A 22 -47.23 -4.35 21.86
CA GLY A 22 -47.42 -4.87 20.51
C GLY A 22 -48.74 -4.45 19.83
N SER A 23 -49.44 -3.43 20.34
CA SER A 23 -50.65 -2.90 19.69
C SER A 23 -50.37 -1.75 18.69
N PRO A 24 -51.15 -1.61 17.59
CA PRO A 24 -50.93 -0.54 16.59
C PRO A 24 -51.42 0.83 17.08
N LYS A 25 -50.59 1.88 16.99
CA LYS A 25 -50.96 3.26 17.34
C LYS A 25 -51.98 3.88 16.37
N SER A 26 -52.97 4.59 16.90
CA SER A 26 -54.04 5.27 16.14
C SER A 26 -53.52 6.51 15.38
N LYS A 27 -54.12 6.79 14.23
CA LYS A 27 -53.62 7.69 13.16
C LYS A 27 -53.72 9.20 13.43
N GLU A 28 -54.08 9.65 14.63
CA GLU A 28 -54.38 11.08 14.87
C GLU A 28 -53.22 11.90 15.49
N GLU A 29 -52.09 11.27 15.83
CA GLU A 29 -50.87 11.99 16.26
C GLU A 29 -49.78 11.96 15.17
N TYR A 30 -50.02 12.63 14.04
CA TYR A 30 -48.96 12.97 13.08
C TYR A 30 -48.75 14.49 13.04
N SER A 31 -47.81 14.97 13.86
CA SER A 31 -47.18 16.27 13.67
C SER A 31 -46.14 16.14 12.56
N VAL A 32 -46.55 16.44 11.31
CA VAL A 32 -45.64 16.50 10.16
C VAL A 32 -44.73 17.71 10.32
N LYS A 33 -43.51 17.48 10.84
CA LYS A 33 -42.44 18.47 10.75
C LYS A 33 -42.12 18.70 9.26
N PRO A 34 -42.14 19.94 8.76
CA PRO A 34 -41.89 20.22 7.36
C PRO A 34 -40.48 19.78 6.97
N LYS A 35 -40.39 18.96 5.91
CA LYS A 35 -39.15 18.65 5.21
C LYS A 35 -38.50 19.96 4.75
N LEU A 36 -37.55 20.46 5.52
CA LEU A 36 -36.51 21.34 4.99
C LEU A 36 -35.68 20.49 4.03
N VAL A 37 -36.03 20.59 2.75
CA VAL A 37 -35.15 20.28 1.64
C VAL A 37 -34.02 21.30 1.70
N GLN A 38 -32.99 21.04 2.51
CA GLN A 38 -31.77 21.82 2.46
C GLN A 38 -30.96 21.28 1.27
N LYS A 39 -31.11 21.96 0.12
CA LYS A 39 -30.11 21.92 -0.94
C LYS A 39 -28.77 22.28 -0.32
N MET A 40 -27.89 21.31 -0.15
CA MET A 40 -26.51 21.58 0.24
C MET A 40 -25.74 21.98 -1.04
N GLU A 41 -25.92 23.23 -1.45
CA GLU A 41 -25.05 23.91 -2.39
C GLU A 41 -23.80 24.42 -1.66
N MET A 42 -22.63 23.92 -2.08
CA MET A 42 -21.26 24.49 -1.96
C MET A 42 -20.77 24.97 -0.57
N HIS A 43 -19.56 24.61 -0.14
CA HIS A 43 -18.31 25.17 -0.68
C HIS A 43 -17.10 24.24 -0.47
N VAL A 44 -16.32 24.07 -1.53
CA VAL A 44 -14.92 23.61 -1.50
C VAL A 44 -14.02 24.84 -1.28
N ARG A 45 -12.98 24.66 -0.45
CA ARG A 45 -11.91 25.60 -0.02
C ARG A 45 -12.29 26.66 1.00
N THR A 46 -11.84 26.45 2.24
CA THR A 46 -11.47 27.54 3.13
C THR A 46 -10.05 28.00 2.76
N ARG A 47 -9.94 29.18 2.15
CA ARG A 47 -8.87 30.11 2.53
C ARG A 47 -9.29 30.67 3.89
N GLY A 48 -8.33 30.89 4.79
CA GLY A 48 -8.56 31.14 6.21
C GLY A 48 -9.25 32.45 6.61
N GLU A 49 -10.28 32.91 5.90
CA GLU A 49 -11.04 34.11 6.32
C GLU A 49 -12.57 33.96 6.34
N ASP A 50 -13.17 32.85 5.92
CA ASP A 50 -14.63 32.66 6.04
C ASP A 50 -14.94 31.41 6.87
N ILE A 51 -14.97 31.57 8.19
CA ILE A 51 -15.48 30.56 9.14
C ILE A 51 -16.93 30.94 9.45
N ASP A 52 -17.86 30.03 9.16
CA ASP A 52 -19.22 30.10 9.69
C ASP A 52 -19.14 29.92 11.23
N GLU A 53 -19.25 31.03 11.97
CA GLU A 53 -19.12 31.09 13.44
C GLU A 53 -20.07 30.12 14.16
N GLU A 54 -21.16 29.71 13.53
CA GLU A 54 -22.12 28.75 14.10
C GLU A 54 -21.60 27.31 14.08
N GLU A 55 -20.85 26.92 13.04
CA GLU A 55 -20.28 25.57 12.93
C GLU A 55 -19.03 25.42 13.82
N HIS A 56 -18.27 26.50 14.01
CA HIS A 56 -17.16 26.55 14.97
C HIS A 56 -17.66 26.38 16.41
N LYS A 57 -18.75 27.06 16.79
CA LYS A 57 -19.38 26.90 18.11
C LYS A 57 -19.94 25.50 18.35
N LYS A 58 -20.51 24.87 17.32
CA LYS A 58 -20.99 23.47 17.40
C LYS A 58 -19.84 22.48 17.57
N ARG A 59 -18.69 22.71 16.93
CA ARG A 59 -17.48 21.91 17.10
C ARG A 59 -16.82 22.12 18.46
N GLU A 60 -16.79 23.34 18.99
CA GLU A 60 -16.33 23.60 20.36
C GLU A 60 -17.24 22.97 21.41
N TYR A 61 -18.55 23.02 21.23
CA TYR A 61 -19.49 22.36 22.14
C TYR A 61 -19.37 20.83 22.09
N PHE A 62 -19.21 20.25 20.89
CA PHE A 62 -19.02 18.81 20.73
C PHE A 62 -17.67 18.35 21.30
N ASN A 63 -16.59 19.10 21.07
CA ASN A 63 -15.28 18.83 21.67
C ASN A 63 -15.31 19.00 23.18
N LYS A 64 -16.03 19.99 23.72
CA LYS A 64 -16.21 20.18 25.16
C LYS A 64 -16.96 19.02 25.82
N ILE A 65 -17.98 18.47 25.14
CA ILE A 65 -18.69 17.26 25.61
C ILE A 65 -17.80 16.03 25.52
N VAL A 66 -16.99 15.90 24.47
CA VAL A 66 -16.05 14.79 24.31
C VAL A 66 -14.91 14.88 25.33
N ASP A 67 -14.46 16.09 25.67
CA ASP A 67 -13.45 16.38 26.68
C ASP A 67 -14.01 16.20 28.11
N GLU A 68 -15.27 16.56 28.35
CA GLU A 68 -15.97 16.28 29.62
C GLU A 68 -16.26 14.77 29.79
N ALA A 69 -16.51 14.03 28.69
CA ALA A 69 -16.67 12.58 28.71
C ALA A 69 -15.34 11.80 28.80
N THR A 70 -14.22 12.42 28.43
CA THR A 70 -12.87 11.87 28.60
C THR A 70 -12.17 12.35 29.89
N GLY A 71 -12.82 13.22 30.67
CA GLY A 71 -12.34 13.78 31.95
C GLY A 71 -12.24 12.81 33.13
N ALA A 72 -12.24 11.49 32.90
CA ALA A 72 -11.99 10.46 33.91
C ALA A 72 -10.72 9.65 33.61
N SER A 73 -9.62 10.32 33.23
CA SER A 73 -8.27 9.77 33.39
C SER A 73 -7.28 10.92 33.52
N GLN A 74 -6.85 11.21 34.76
CA GLN A 74 -5.80 12.18 35.01
C GLN A 74 -4.46 11.65 34.48
N VAL A 75 -3.81 12.41 33.60
CA VAL A 75 -2.35 12.35 33.39
C VAL A 75 -1.82 13.77 33.51
N GLU A 76 -0.97 13.99 34.51
CA GLU A 76 -0.32 15.26 34.83
C GLU A 76 0.50 15.78 33.64
N GLN A 77 0.05 16.89 33.04
CA GLN A 77 0.90 17.74 32.22
C GLN A 77 1.64 18.75 33.09
N GLY A 78 2.97 18.64 33.14
CA GLY A 78 3.81 19.56 33.91
C GLY A 78 5.24 19.67 33.40
N THR A 79 5.46 20.27 32.23
CA THR A 79 6.64 21.15 31.97
C THR A 79 6.45 21.95 30.66
N PRO A 80 6.69 23.27 30.66
CA PRO A 80 6.45 24.11 29.49
C PRO A 80 7.53 23.95 28.41
N VAL A 81 7.07 23.87 27.16
CA VAL A 81 7.80 23.68 25.88
C VAL A 81 9.02 24.59 25.64
N LYS A 82 9.22 25.66 26.44
CA LYS A 82 10.31 26.63 26.25
C LYS A 82 11.69 26.15 26.70
N GLU A 83 11.80 25.22 27.65
CA GLU A 83 13.12 24.74 28.12
C GLU A 83 13.76 23.70 27.19
N ALA A 84 12.95 23.00 26.39
CA ALA A 84 13.45 22.04 25.40
C ALA A 84 14.19 22.74 24.25
N GLU A 85 13.76 23.94 23.82
CA GLU A 85 14.38 24.66 22.69
C GLU A 85 15.85 25.06 22.93
N GLY A 86 16.27 25.21 24.19
CA GLY A 86 17.64 25.55 24.58
C GLY A 86 18.61 24.36 24.66
N SER A 87 18.08 23.13 24.74
CA SER A 87 18.88 21.91 24.93
C SER A 87 19.71 21.58 23.68
N ILE A 88 21.00 21.30 23.86
CA ILE A 88 21.89 20.84 22.77
C ILE A 88 21.31 19.57 22.11
N LEU A 89 20.70 18.67 22.90
CA LEU A 89 20.08 17.46 22.39
C LEU A 89 18.84 17.78 21.54
N TYR A 90 17.99 18.71 21.96
CA TYR A 90 16.88 19.17 21.13
C TYR A 90 17.36 19.90 19.87
N ARG A 91 18.42 20.71 19.96
CA ARG A 91 19.03 21.39 18.81
C ARG A 91 19.75 20.43 17.86
N ILE A 92 20.20 19.26 18.33
CA ILE A 92 20.76 18.19 17.50
C ILE A 92 19.61 17.36 16.90
N TRP A 93 18.65 16.91 17.71
CA TRP A 93 17.47 16.16 17.28
C TRP A 93 16.63 16.94 16.26
N SER A 94 16.31 18.21 16.53
CA SER A 94 15.60 19.10 15.60
C SER A 94 16.43 19.50 14.37
N ARG A 95 17.76 19.31 14.37
CA ARG A 95 18.58 19.47 13.16
C ARG A 95 18.59 18.21 12.31
N VAL A 96 18.51 17.04 12.93
CA VAL A 96 18.54 15.72 12.27
C VAL A 96 17.16 15.35 11.71
N ASN A 97 16.08 15.64 12.44
CA ASN A 97 14.73 15.19 12.09
C ASN A 97 13.82 16.30 11.53
N LYS A 98 14.39 17.20 10.71
CA LYS A 98 13.61 18.24 10.02
C LYS A 98 12.81 17.61 8.88
N GLU A 99 11.55 17.31 9.15
CA GLU A 99 10.55 17.13 8.10
C GLU A 99 10.26 18.45 7.41
N SER A 100 9.78 18.37 6.17
CA SER A 100 9.20 19.56 5.53
C SER A 100 8.08 20.12 6.41
N PRO A 101 7.93 21.46 6.50
CA PRO A 101 6.88 22.05 7.32
C PRO A 101 5.51 21.53 6.86
N LYS A 102 4.69 21.07 7.83
CA LYS A 102 3.32 20.65 7.57
C LYS A 102 2.60 21.75 6.76
N PRO A 103 1.89 21.42 5.68
CA PRO A 103 1.14 22.42 4.93
C PRO A 103 0.10 23.05 5.88
N LYS A 104 0.13 24.38 6.05
CA LYS A 104 -0.69 25.12 7.03
C LYS A 104 -2.21 24.94 6.86
N ASP A 105 -2.67 24.48 5.69
CA ASP A 105 -4.09 24.33 5.34
C ASP A 105 -4.50 22.88 4.98
N HIS A 106 -3.66 21.88 5.25
CA HIS A 106 -3.93 20.48 4.86
C HIS A 106 -4.08 19.58 6.10
N VAL A 107 -5.31 19.09 6.33
CA VAL A 107 -5.55 18.01 7.29
C VAL A 107 -5.12 16.69 6.65
N GLU A 108 -4.24 15.94 7.31
CA GLU A 108 -3.78 14.62 6.85
C GLU A 108 -4.96 13.63 6.81
N LYS A 109 -5.15 12.95 5.68
CA LYS A 109 -6.12 11.87 5.58
C LYS A 109 -5.56 10.64 6.29
N LYS A 110 -6.27 10.13 7.31
CA LYS A 110 -5.95 8.82 7.90
C LYS A 110 -6.33 7.69 6.96
N VAL A 111 -5.55 6.61 6.97
CA VAL A 111 -5.86 5.38 6.23
C VAL A 111 -7.17 4.79 6.75
N GLU A 112 -8.08 4.49 5.84
CA GLU A 112 -9.37 3.89 6.19
C GLU A 112 -9.28 2.36 6.25
N TYR A 113 -10.07 1.73 7.14
CA TYR A 113 -10.15 0.27 7.24
C TYR A 113 -10.51 -0.40 5.91
N ILE A 114 -11.37 0.24 5.10
CA ILE A 114 -11.73 -0.27 3.78
C ILE A 114 -10.55 -0.24 2.80
N GLU A 115 -9.68 0.77 2.89
CA GLU A 115 -8.48 0.87 2.06
C GLU A 115 -7.46 -0.20 2.47
N LEU A 116 -7.31 -0.45 3.78
CA LEU A 116 -6.48 -1.54 4.29
C LEU A 116 -7.02 -2.92 3.87
N PHE A 117 -8.34 -3.12 3.92
CA PHE A 117 -8.96 -4.36 3.46
C PHE A 117 -8.76 -4.58 1.95
N TYR A 118 -8.77 -3.50 1.16
CA TYR A 118 -8.45 -3.57 -0.28
C TYR A 118 -7.00 -4.03 -0.49
N ASP A 119 -6.07 -3.44 0.27
CA ASP A 119 -4.65 -3.77 0.20
C ASP A 119 -4.42 -5.25 0.61
N LEU A 120 -5.21 -5.80 1.54
CA LEU A 120 -5.17 -7.23 1.88
C LEU A 120 -5.60 -8.14 0.72
N ILE A 121 -6.72 -7.83 0.05
CA ILE A 121 -7.18 -8.60 -1.12
C ILE A 121 -6.15 -8.55 -2.25
N PHE A 122 -5.49 -7.39 -2.42
CA PHE A 122 -4.40 -7.24 -3.36
C PHE A 122 -3.20 -8.15 -3.03
N VAL A 123 -2.77 -8.21 -1.77
CA VAL A 123 -1.68 -9.12 -1.35
C VAL A 123 -2.09 -10.58 -1.52
N TYR A 124 -3.36 -10.92 -1.26
CA TYR A 124 -3.89 -12.23 -1.59
C TYR A 124 -3.78 -12.55 -3.09
N SER A 125 -4.05 -11.61 -4.00
CA SER A 125 -3.84 -11.82 -5.44
C SER A 125 -2.37 -12.12 -5.78
N LEU A 126 -1.43 -11.41 -5.15
CA LEU A 126 0.00 -11.67 -5.34
C LEU A 126 0.42 -13.05 -4.84
N ARG A 127 -0.11 -13.49 -3.69
CA ARG A 127 0.07 -14.85 -3.19
C ARG A 127 -0.39 -15.89 -4.21
N THR A 128 -1.59 -15.73 -4.77
CA THR A 128 -2.11 -16.70 -5.75
C THR A 128 -1.25 -16.76 -7.00
N ILE A 129 -0.74 -15.61 -7.46
CA ILE A 129 0.21 -15.54 -8.58
C ILE A 129 1.53 -16.26 -8.24
N ASN A 130 2.08 -16.08 -7.03
CA ASN A 130 3.30 -16.77 -6.61
C ASN A 130 3.12 -18.30 -6.56
N ALA A 131 1.91 -18.77 -6.21
CA ALA A 131 1.62 -20.21 -6.14
C ALA A 131 1.77 -20.95 -7.47
N MET A 132 1.80 -20.25 -8.62
CA MET A 132 2.13 -20.86 -9.92
C MET A 132 3.51 -21.53 -9.92
N PHE A 133 4.42 -21.09 -9.06
CA PHE A 133 5.76 -21.65 -8.96
C PHE A 133 5.80 -22.96 -8.16
N HIS A 134 4.71 -23.32 -7.48
CA HIS A 134 4.67 -24.53 -6.68
C HIS A 134 4.82 -25.80 -7.53
N GLU A 135 4.36 -25.79 -8.77
CA GLU A 135 4.41 -26.92 -9.72
C GLU A 135 5.85 -27.34 -10.10
N TYR A 136 6.86 -26.50 -9.84
CA TYR A 136 8.24 -26.73 -10.27
C TYR A 136 9.11 -27.35 -9.16
N GLU A 137 8.88 -28.62 -8.83
CA GLU A 137 9.60 -29.30 -7.75
C GLU A 137 11.03 -29.70 -8.13
N GLU A 138 11.23 -30.12 -9.38
CA GLU A 138 12.51 -30.68 -9.85
C GLU A 138 13.21 -29.82 -10.91
N THR A 139 12.49 -28.87 -11.51
CA THR A 139 12.98 -28.07 -12.62
C THR A 139 12.94 -26.59 -12.29
N PHE A 140 13.77 -25.80 -12.95
CA PHE A 140 13.64 -24.36 -12.87
C PHE A 140 12.46 -23.90 -13.74
N PRO A 141 11.63 -22.93 -13.29
CA PRO A 141 10.48 -22.46 -14.04
C PRO A 141 10.87 -22.01 -15.47
N PRO A 142 10.09 -22.39 -16.50
CA PRO A 142 10.35 -21.98 -17.86
C PRO A 142 10.09 -20.48 -18.03
N VAL A 143 10.67 -19.91 -19.10
CA VAL A 143 10.57 -18.47 -19.40
C VAL A 143 9.10 -18.03 -19.54
N ASP A 144 8.23 -18.85 -20.11
CA ASP A 144 6.82 -18.52 -20.30
C ASP A 144 6.08 -18.32 -18.97
N THR A 145 6.40 -19.14 -17.95
CA THR A 145 5.85 -18.98 -16.59
C THR A 145 6.38 -17.71 -15.94
N ILE A 146 7.66 -17.40 -16.13
CA ILE A 146 8.27 -16.17 -15.61
C ILE A 146 7.62 -14.93 -16.26
N MET A 147 7.38 -14.97 -17.57
CA MET A 147 6.71 -13.87 -18.29
C MET A 147 5.25 -13.73 -17.86
N THR A 148 4.55 -14.84 -17.64
CA THR A 148 3.20 -14.88 -17.09
C THR A 148 3.16 -14.25 -15.70
N PHE A 149 4.08 -14.64 -14.82
CA PHE A 149 4.23 -14.08 -13.48
C PHE A 149 4.44 -12.56 -13.50
N ILE A 150 5.37 -12.07 -14.33
CA ILE A 150 5.65 -10.64 -14.48
C ILE A 150 4.40 -9.91 -14.99
N PHE A 151 3.71 -10.46 -15.99
CA PHE A 151 2.51 -9.86 -16.56
C PHE A 151 1.36 -9.78 -15.54
N LEU A 152 1.01 -10.89 -14.89
CA LEU A 152 -0.08 -10.94 -13.91
C LEU A 152 0.20 -10.02 -12.72
N THR A 153 1.43 -10.04 -12.20
CA THR A 153 1.86 -9.14 -11.12
C THR A 153 1.76 -7.68 -11.56
N ALA A 154 2.22 -7.34 -12.76
CA ALA A 154 2.17 -5.98 -13.26
C ALA A 154 0.74 -5.47 -13.47
N VAL A 155 -0.19 -6.33 -13.89
CA VAL A 155 -1.63 -6.02 -14.01
C VAL A 155 -2.24 -5.76 -12.63
N VAL A 156 -2.02 -6.65 -11.67
CA VAL A 156 -2.53 -6.49 -10.29
C VAL A 156 -1.96 -5.22 -9.66
N MET A 157 -0.66 -4.94 -9.83
CA MET A 157 -0.02 -3.69 -9.40
C MET A 157 -0.63 -2.46 -10.06
N GLN A 158 -0.98 -2.53 -11.34
CA GLN A 158 -1.60 -1.43 -12.07
C GLN A 158 -3.01 -1.13 -11.52
N VAL A 159 -3.81 -2.16 -11.29
CA VAL A 159 -5.14 -2.07 -10.67
C VAL A 159 -5.05 -1.38 -9.31
N TRP A 160 -4.13 -1.81 -8.47
CA TRP A 160 -3.90 -1.20 -7.15
C TRP A 160 -3.44 0.25 -7.28
N MET A 161 -2.45 0.50 -8.16
CA MET A 161 -1.91 1.83 -8.43
C MET A 161 -3.00 2.83 -8.82
N PHE A 162 -3.80 2.49 -9.82
CA PHE A 162 -4.83 3.39 -10.34
C PHE A 162 -5.92 3.64 -9.29
N THR A 163 -6.34 2.59 -8.58
CA THR A 163 -7.34 2.68 -7.51
C THR A 163 -6.84 3.59 -6.38
N THR A 164 -5.64 3.33 -5.86
CA THR A 164 -5.03 4.11 -4.76
C THR A 164 -4.80 5.57 -5.15
N MET A 165 -4.31 5.85 -6.36
CA MET A 165 -4.16 7.23 -6.83
C MET A 165 -5.50 7.98 -6.92
N PHE A 166 -6.56 7.30 -7.39
CA PHE A 166 -7.88 7.92 -7.49
C PHE A 166 -8.46 8.23 -6.10
N PHE A 167 -8.50 7.25 -5.20
CA PHE A 167 -9.11 7.41 -3.87
C PHE A 167 -8.29 8.30 -2.93
N ASN A 168 -6.96 8.36 -3.10
CA ASN A 168 -6.12 9.31 -2.37
C ASN A 168 -6.49 10.76 -2.69
N ARG A 169 -6.77 11.08 -3.95
CA ARG A 169 -7.06 12.47 -4.38
C ARG A 169 -8.54 12.84 -4.33
N TYR A 170 -9.41 11.89 -4.65
CA TYR A 170 -10.82 12.18 -4.92
C TYR A 170 -11.80 11.39 -4.05
N GLY A 171 -11.33 10.50 -3.17
CA GLY A 171 -12.20 9.78 -2.24
C GLY A 171 -12.94 10.77 -1.31
N ARG A 172 -14.27 10.68 -1.25
CA ARG A 172 -15.14 11.59 -0.47
C ARG A 172 -15.89 10.89 0.66
N LYS A 173 -15.50 9.67 1.04
CA LYS A 173 -16.20 8.84 2.04
C LYS A 173 -17.70 8.71 1.73
N SER A 174 -18.06 8.76 0.45
CA SER A 174 -19.44 8.66 0.01
C SER A 174 -19.84 7.21 -0.17
N LEU A 175 -21.13 6.87 -0.03
CA LEU A 175 -21.62 5.52 -0.29
C LEU A 175 -21.21 5.01 -1.69
N ARG A 176 -21.17 5.90 -2.69
CA ARG A 176 -20.72 5.57 -4.06
C ARG A 176 -19.24 5.18 -4.11
N ASP A 177 -18.40 5.81 -3.31
CA ASP A 177 -16.97 5.48 -3.19
C ASP A 177 -16.80 4.09 -2.55
N TYR A 178 -17.56 3.80 -1.48
CA TYR A 178 -17.54 2.49 -0.84
C TYR A 178 -18.05 1.37 -1.76
N ILE A 179 -19.14 1.57 -2.48
CA ILE A 179 -19.64 0.58 -3.46
C ILE A 179 -18.60 0.35 -4.55
N SER A 180 -17.95 1.41 -5.03
CA SER A 180 -16.95 1.31 -6.09
C SER A 180 -15.69 0.57 -5.65
N ILE A 181 -15.18 0.83 -4.44
CA ILE A 181 -14.02 0.10 -3.92
C ILE A 181 -14.37 -1.36 -3.63
N LEU A 182 -15.56 -1.65 -3.09
CA LEU A 182 -16.05 -3.03 -2.88
C LEU A 182 -16.19 -3.80 -4.19
N LEU A 183 -16.69 -3.16 -5.25
CA LEU A 183 -16.74 -3.74 -6.58
C LEU A 183 -15.33 -4.07 -7.10
N ASN A 184 -14.38 -3.13 -6.95
CA ASN A 184 -12.99 -3.38 -7.33
C ASN A 184 -12.35 -4.50 -6.50
N MET A 185 -12.65 -4.60 -5.20
CA MET A 185 -12.17 -5.69 -4.33
C MET A 185 -12.66 -7.04 -4.85
N TYR A 186 -13.97 -7.17 -5.12
CA TYR A 186 -14.54 -8.41 -5.62
C TYR A 186 -13.92 -8.80 -6.97
N MET A 187 -13.78 -7.85 -7.89
CA MET A 187 -13.16 -8.13 -9.19
C MET A 187 -11.68 -8.52 -9.05
N LEU A 188 -10.94 -7.89 -8.14
CA LEU A 188 -9.54 -8.24 -7.86
C LEU A 188 -9.42 -9.64 -7.21
N TYR A 189 -10.31 -9.98 -6.29
CA TYR A 189 -10.43 -11.33 -5.74
C TYR A 189 -10.76 -12.37 -6.84
N TYR A 190 -11.68 -12.02 -7.75
CA TYR A 190 -12.03 -12.87 -8.87
C TYR A 190 -10.86 -13.05 -9.85
N MET A 191 -10.07 -12.00 -10.11
CA MET A 191 -8.80 -12.09 -10.86
C MET A 191 -7.80 -13.04 -10.19
N ALA A 192 -7.66 -12.97 -8.86
CA ALA A 192 -6.79 -13.88 -8.11
C ALA A 192 -7.18 -15.34 -8.37
N SER A 193 -8.48 -15.68 -8.30
CA SER A 193 -8.97 -17.04 -8.57
C SER A 193 -8.63 -17.59 -9.97
N CYS A 194 -8.36 -16.69 -10.93
CA CYS A 194 -7.98 -17.02 -12.30
C CYS A 194 -6.46 -17.03 -12.56
N SER A 195 -5.65 -16.65 -11.57
CA SER A 195 -4.19 -16.44 -11.69
C SER A 195 -3.42 -17.72 -11.38
N ASN A 196 -3.61 -18.76 -12.18
CA ASN A 196 -2.92 -20.05 -12.04
C ASN A 196 -2.04 -20.37 -13.26
N SER A 197 -1.30 -21.49 -13.22
CA SER A 197 -0.43 -21.95 -14.31
C SER A 197 -1.15 -22.08 -15.66
N HIS A 198 -2.46 -22.35 -15.63
CA HIS A 198 -3.35 -22.49 -16.78
C HIS A 198 -4.18 -21.21 -17.01
N TRP A 199 -3.65 -20.03 -16.69
CA TRP A 199 -4.36 -18.75 -16.80
C TRP A 199 -4.96 -18.50 -18.20
N ALA A 200 -4.38 -19.09 -19.25
CA ALA A 200 -4.89 -19.00 -20.62
C ALA A 200 -6.31 -19.61 -20.76
N ASP A 201 -6.63 -20.66 -20.00
CA ASP A 201 -8.01 -21.22 -19.95
C ASP A 201 -8.97 -20.28 -19.23
N GLN A 202 -8.42 -19.43 -18.37
CA GLN A 202 -9.13 -18.43 -17.58
C GLN A 202 -9.14 -17.05 -18.25
N TYR A 203 -8.62 -16.93 -19.48
CA TYR A 203 -8.31 -15.65 -20.12
C TYR A 203 -9.51 -14.71 -20.15
N ILE A 204 -10.69 -15.21 -20.55
CA ILE A 204 -11.92 -14.41 -20.61
C ILE A 204 -12.33 -13.91 -19.22
N ARG A 205 -12.24 -14.77 -18.19
CA ARG A 205 -12.61 -14.42 -16.82
C ARG A 205 -11.67 -13.38 -16.23
N TYR A 206 -10.36 -13.54 -16.44
CA TYR A 206 -9.36 -12.60 -15.95
C TYR A 206 -9.50 -11.22 -16.62
N HIS A 207 -9.63 -11.17 -17.94
CA HIS A 207 -9.74 -9.91 -18.68
C HIS A 207 -11.07 -9.21 -18.50
N SER A 208 -12.17 -9.94 -18.29
CA SER A 208 -13.46 -9.31 -17.98
C SER A 208 -13.40 -8.59 -16.64
N ALA A 209 -12.83 -9.22 -15.62
CA ALA A 209 -12.64 -8.61 -14.30
C ALA A 209 -11.70 -7.39 -14.36
N TRP A 210 -10.54 -7.53 -15.02
CA TRP A 210 -9.59 -6.43 -15.21
C TRP A 210 -10.23 -5.26 -15.96
N GLY A 211 -10.94 -5.54 -17.06
CA GLY A 211 -11.67 -4.54 -17.83
C GLY A 211 -12.76 -3.86 -17.00
N MET A 212 -13.53 -4.59 -16.21
CA MET A 212 -14.57 -4.04 -15.34
C MET A 212 -13.99 -3.09 -14.27
N ILE A 213 -12.82 -3.38 -13.72
CA ILE A 213 -12.12 -2.46 -12.81
C ILE A 213 -11.77 -1.16 -13.54
N MET A 214 -11.20 -1.24 -14.73
CA MET A 214 -10.86 -0.05 -15.54
C MET A 214 -12.11 0.76 -15.89
N ALA A 215 -13.19 0.09 -16.28
CA ALA A 215 -14.47 0.73 -16.56
C ALA A 215 -15.07 1.39 -15.30
N ASN A 216 -15.01 0.75 -14.13
CA ASN A 216 -15.46 1.33 -12.86
C ASN A 216 -14.65 2.58 -12.51
N LEU A 217 -13.33 2.54 -12.60
CA LEU A 217 -12.47 3.72 -12.34
C LEU A 217 -12.71 4.85 -13.36
N ALA A 218 -12.95 4.53 -14.64
CA ALA A 218 -13.34 5.50 -15.65
C ALA A 218 -14.68 6.16 -15.30
N TYR A 219 -15.67 5.35 -14.91
CA TYR A 219 -16.97 5.83 -14.45
C TYR A 219 -16.85 6.73 -13.21
N ARG A 220 -16.04 6.36 -12.21
CA ARG A 220 -15.82 7.20 -11.04
C ARG A 220 -15.15 8.53 -11.39
N SER A 221 -14.20 8.52 -12.32
CA SER A 221 -13.57 9.75 -12.83
C SER A 221 -14.59 10.64 -13.54
N TRP A 222 -15.50 10.05 -14.31
CA TRP A 222 -16.59 10.76 -14.99
C TRP A 222 -17.66 11.30 -14.03
N ASP A 223 -18.14 10.50 -13.08
CA ASP A 223 -19.10 10.91 -12.04
C ASP A 223 -18.54 12.09 -11.26
N LYS A 224 -17.25 12.04 -10.89
CA LYS A 224 -16.57 13.14 -10.22
C LYS A 224 -16.53 14.39 -11.10
N LEU A 225 -16.14 14.27 -12.37
CA LEU A 225 -16.05 15.39 -13.29
C LEU A 225 -17.40 16.09 -13.50
N ARG A 226 -18.51 15.33 -13.48
CA ARG A 226 -19.86 15.84 -13.72
C ARG A 226 -20.53 16.44 -12.49
N PHE A 227 -20.40 15.80 -11.33
CA PHE A 227 -21.21 16.12 -10.16
C PHE A 227 -20.43 16.78 -9.03
N ALA A 228 -19.10 16.88 -9.11
CA ALA A 228 -18.33 17.61 -8.11
C ALA A 228 -18.56 19.12 -8.21
N PRO A 229 -19.03 19.79 -7.15
CA PRO A 229 -19.01 21.24 -7.12
C PRO A 229 -17.54 21.71 -7.06
N ARG A 230 -17.21 22.71 -7.89
CA ARG A 230 -15.93 23.45 -7.86
C ARG A 230 -14.68 22.58 -8.04
N LEU A 231 -14.53 21.98 -9.21
CA LEU A 231 -13.25 21.52 -9.70
C LEU A 231 -12.52 22.67 -10.39
N ASP A 232 -11.26 22.87 -10.07
CA ASP A 232 -10.37 23.73 -10.82
C ASP A 232 -9.86 23.03 -12.09
N GLU A 233 -9.33 23.81 -13.04
CA GLU A 233 -9.04 23.33 -14.40
C GLU A 233 -8.05 22.16 -14.43
N ILE A 234 -7.07 22.15 -13.51
CA ILE A 234 -6.10 21.04 -13.39
C ILE A 234 -6.80 19.74 -12.95
N ASP A 235 -7.75 19.82 -12.02
CA ASP A 235 -8.49 18.63 -11.57
C ASP A 235 -9.42 18.11 -12.67
N LYS A 236 -10.02 19.02 -13.46
CA LYS A 236 -10.80 18.63 -14.64
C LYS A 236 -9.93 17.96 -15.70
N GLU A 237 -8.72 18.47 -15.94
CA GLU A 237 -7.76 17.88 -16.86
C GLU A 237 -7.38 16.46 -16.43
N ILE A 238 -6.98 16.27 -15.17
CA ILE A 238 -6.65 14.95 -14.61
C ILE A 238 -7.83 13.99 -14.74
N LEU A 239 -9.04 14.41 -14.36
CA LEU A 239 -10.22 13.55 -14.43
C LEU A 239 -10.57 13.20 -15.88
N ARG A 240 -10.48 14.14 -16.83
CA ARG A 240 -10.73 13.88 -18.26
C ARG A 240 -9.70 12.95 -18.87
N ASN A 241 -8.43 13.12 -18.52
CA ASN A 241 -7.36 12.23 -18.95
C ASN A 241 -7.54 10.84 -18.35
N ASN A 242 -7.87 10.72 -17.07
CA ASN A 242 -8.24 9.45 -16.43
C ASN A 242 -9.36 8.73 -17.20
N ILE A 243 -10.46 9.41 -17.51
CA ILE A 243 -11.57 8.83 -18.28
C ILE A 243 -11.06 8.32 -19.62
N THR A 244 -10.29 9.12 -20.33
CA THR A 244 -9.81 8.79 -21.68
C THR A 244 -8.86 7.60 -21.67
N ILE A 245 -7.87 7.60 -20.76
CA ILE A 245 -6.87 6.53 -20.64
C ILE A 245 -7.54 5.23 -20.22
N LEU A 246 -8.36 5.27 -19.17
CA LEU A 246 -9.01 4.07 -18.61
C LEU A 246 -10.04 3.48 -19.58
N SER A 247 -10.83 4.32 -20.28
CA SER A 247 -11.76 3.84 -21.30
C SER A 247 -11.04 3.27 -22.52
N PHE A 248 -9.92 3.87 -22.93
CA PHE A 248 -9.12 3.35 -24.04
C PHE A 248 -8.47 2.01 -23.68
N GLU A 249 -7.92 1.89 -22.47
CA GLU A 249 -7.37 0.64 -21.96
C GLU A 249 -8.44 -0.45 -21.85
N PHE A 250 -9.63 -0.12 -21.31
CA PHE A 250 -10.79 -1.02 -21.29
C PHE A 250 -11.15 -1.53 -22.70
N ALA A 251 -11.11 -0.66 -23.71
CA ALA A 251 -11.38 -1.06 -25.09
C ALA A 251 -10.32 -2.06 -25.61
N ILE A 252 -9.03 -1.82 -25.36
CA ILE A 252 -7.96 -2.75 -25.77
C ILE A 252 -8.10 -4.10 -25.05
N ILE A 253 -8.38 -4.09 -23.74
CA ILE A 253 -8.62 -5.32 -22.95
C ILE A 253 -9.78 -6.09 -23.56
N THR A 254 -10.89 -5.41 -23.87
CA THR A 254 -12.07 -6.03 -24.47
C THR A 254 -11.79 -6.60 -25.85
N ILE A 255 -11.00 -5.91 -26.68
CA ILE A 255 -10.55 -6.38 -28.01
C ILE A 255 -9.59 -7.57 -27.88
N SER A 256 -8.80 -7.65 -26.80
CA SER A 256 -7.85 -8.74 -26.60
C SER A 256 -8.51 -10.10 -26.45
N VAL A 257 -9.75 -10.15 -25.94
CA VAL A 257 -10.52 -11.38 -25.73
C VAL A 257 -10.85 -12.10 -27.05
N PRO A 258 -11.56 -11.48 -28.01
CA PRO A 258 -11.83 -12.12 -29.29
C PRO A 258 -10.56 -12.37 -30.10
N VAL A 259 -9.55 -11.48 -30.04
CA VAL A 259 -8.28 -11.70 -30.74
C VAL A 259 -7.61 -12.98 -30.24
N GLN A 260 -7.48 -13.17 -28.92
CA GLN A 260 -6.92 -14.40 -28.38
C GLN A 260 -7.73 -15.64 -28.81
N TYR A 261 -9.06 -15.53 -28.81
CA TYR A 261 -9.94 -16.65 -29.21
C TYR A 261 -9.81 -17.03 -30.70
N PHE A 262 -9.70 -16.05 -31.60
CA PHE A 262 -9.69 -16.29 -33.05
C PHE A 262 -8.29 -16.51 -33.64
N THR A 263 -7.26 -15.84 -33.11
CA THR A 263 -5.90 -15.88 -33.67
C THR A 263 -4.89 -16.56 -32.76
N GLY A 264 -5.23 -16.81 -31.49
CA GLY A 264 -4.30 -17.30 -30.47
C GLY A 264 -3.24 -16.29 -30.03
N ILE A 265 -3.31 -15.05 -30.52
CA ILE A 265 -2.32 -14.00 -30.23
C ILE A 265 -2.69 -13.25 -28.95
N ILE A 266 -1.77 -13.27 -27.99
CA ILE A 266 -1.91 -12.56 -26.71
C ILE A 266 -1.51 -11.09 -26.90
N ILE A 267 -2.51 -10.20 -27.07
CA ILE A 267 -2.28 -8.75 -27.20
C ILE A 267 -2.42 -7.98 -25.88
N SER A 268 -2.85 -8.62 -24.81
CA SER A 268 -3.11 -7.98 -23.52
C SER A 268 -1.91 -7.27 -22.86
N PRO A 269 -0.63 -7.66 -23.10
CA PRO A 269 0.52 -6.85 -22.67
C PRO A 269 0.51 -5.44 -23.27
N VAL A 270 -0.06 -5.24 -24.46
CA VAL A 270 -0.18 -3.91 -25.08
C VAL A 270 -1.12 -3.02 -24.28
N ALA A 271 -2.24 -3.55 -23.77
CA ALA A 271 -3.16 -2.80 -22.92
C ALA A 271 -2.46 -2.28 -21.66
N LEU A 272 -1.71 -3.17 -20.99
CA LEU A 272 -0.95 -2.86 -19.79
C LEU A 272 0.07 -1.73 -20.04
N ILE A 273 0.85 -1.83 -21.12
CA ILE A 273 1.84 -0.82 -21.51
C ILE A 273 1.15 0.53 -21.77
N VAL A 274 0.04 0.52 -22.52
CA VAL A 274 -0.74 1.73 -22.81
C VAL A 274 -1.23 2.41 -21.53
N GLY A 275 -1.75 1.64 -20.56
CA GLY A 275 -2.20 2.18 -19.28
C GLY A 275 -1.08 2.87 -18.50
N TYR A 276 0.07 2.19 -18.33
CA TYR A 276 1.24 2.77 -17.65
C TYR A 276 1.79 4.01 -18.36
N LEU A 277 1.94 3.96 -19.69
CA LEU A 277 2.39 5.11 -20.49
C LEU A 277 1.40 6.28 -20.41
N GLY A 278 0.11 5.99 -20.41
CA GLY A 278 -0.96 6.96 -20.19
C GLY A 278 -0.73 7.73 -18.88
N LYS A 279 -0.49 7.01 -17.78
CA LYS A 279 -0.19 7.64 -16.47
C LYS A 279 1.10 8.43 -16.44
N LEU A 280 2.15 7.95 -17.09
CA LEU A 280 3.42 8.69 -17.17
C LEU A 280 3.26 10.00 -17.95
N LYS A 281 2.42 10.03 -18.99
CA LYS A 281 2.11 11.26 -19.73
C LYS A 281 1.39 12.30 -18.87
N GLU A 282 0.58 11.87 -17.90
CA GLU A 282 -0.10 12.77 -16.96
C GLU A 282 0.84 13.38 -15.90
N HIS A 283 2.14 13.06 -15.90
CA HIS A 283 3.10 13.52 -14.89
C HIS A 283 3.08 15.04 -14.68
N SER A 284 2.93 15.85 -15.76
CA SER A 284 2.89 17.32 -15.65
C SER A 284 1.68 17.81 -14.85
N ALA A 285 0.48 17.33 -15.17
CA ALA A 285 -0.74 17.69 -14.44
C ALA A 285 -0.69 17.17 -12.99
N TYR A 286 -0.19 15.95 -12.80
CA TYR A 286 0.01 15.34 -11.49
C TYR A 286 1.03 16.12 -10.64
N ALA A 287 2.08 16.69 -11.24
CA ALA A 287 3.07 17.50 -10.53
C ALA A 287 2.50 18.82 -9.99
N GLN A 288 1.51 19.40 -10.67
CA GLN A 288 0.82 20.62 -10.25
C GLN A 288 -0.21 20.37 -9.14
N ARG A 289 -0.58 19.10 -8.92
CA ARG A 289 -1.51 18.66 -7.87
C ARG A 289 -0.84 17.65 -6.93
N PRO A 290 -0.16 18.13 -5.87
CA PRO A 290 0.38 17.25 -4.85
C PRO A 290 -0.71 16.33 -4.29
N CYS A 291 -0.36 15.06 -4.11
CA CYS A 291 -1.23 14.12 -3.40
C CYS A 291 -1.13 14.34 -1.89
N ASP A 292 -2.03 13.71 -1.13
CA ASP A 292 -1.83 13.54 0.31
C ASP A 292 -0.70 12.52 0.50
N PHE A 293 0.54 13.02 0.54
CA PHE A 293 1.74 12.18 0.60
C PHE A 293 1.89 11.42 1.92
N PRO A 294 1.60 11.99 3.11
CA PRO A 294 1.55 11.22 4.36
C PRO A 294 0.62 10.00 4.26
N HIS A 295 -0.64 10.22 3.88
CA HIS A 295 -1.63 9.15 3.71
C HIS A 295 -1.15 8.09 2.69
N PHE A 296 -0.57 8.56 1.58
CA PHE A 296 -0.09 7.68 0.52
C PHE A 296 1.13 6.86 0.94
N ALA A 297 2.08 7.47 1.65
CA ALA A 297 3.25 6.80 2.18
C ALA A 297 2.85 5.74 3.21
N GLU A 298 1.92 6.06 4.11
CA GLU A 298 1.37 5.10 5.08
C GLU A 298 0.74 3.88 4.40
N ARG A 299 -0.09 4.06 3.36
CA ARG A 299 -0.63 2.94 2.57
C ARG A 299 0.44 2.10 1.89
N ASN A 300 1.49 2.72 1.35
CA ASN A 300 2.60 1.97 0.75
C ASN A 300 3.40 1.18 1.81
N LEU A 301 3.62 1.74 3.00
CA LEU A 301 4.24 1.02 4.12
C LEU A 301 3.40 -0.20 4.52
N LEU A 302 2.09 -0.01 4.73
CA LEU A 302 1.17 -1.08 5.10
C LEU A 302 1.17 -2.19 4.03
N LEU A 303 1.16 -1.81 2.76
CA LEU A 303 1.25 -2.78 1.67
C LEU A 303 2.57 -3.57 1.69
N VAL A 304 3.69 -2.90 1.92
CA VAL A 304 5.01 -3.56 2.02
C VAL A 304 5.06 -4.50 3.23
N ILE A 305 4.51 -4.09 4.38
CA ILE A 305 4.38 -4.94 5.58
C ILE A 305 3.58 -6.21 5.25
N LEU A 306 2.40 -6.06 4.63
CA LEU A 306 1.55 -7.20 4.26
C LEU A 306 2.27 -8.15 3.28
N THR A 307 3.02 -7.61 2.32
CA THR A 307 3.78 -8.41 1.34
C THR A 307 4.94 -9.17 2.00
N PHE A 308 5.63 -8.56 2.97
CA PHE A 308 6.61 -9.27 3.80
C PHE A 308 5.94 -10.32 4.70
N GLY A 309 4.75 -10.04 5.23
CA GLY A 309 3.95 -11.01 5.97
C GLY A 309 3.64 -12.25 5.12
N GLU A 310 3.23 -12.05 3.86
CA GLU A 310 3.01 -13.14 2.92
C GLU A 310 4.31 -13.91 2.62
N MET A 311 5.44 -13.23 2.47
CA MET A 311 6.74 -13.92 2.32
C MET A 311 7.05 -14.83 3.51
N ILE A 312 6.79 -14.38 4.75
CA ILE A 312 6.98 -15.18 5.97
C ILE A 312 6.06 -16.42 5.95
N ILE A 313 4.80 -16.26 5.56
CA ILE A 313 3.85 -17.38 5.45
C ILE A 313 4.29 -18.36 4.37
N GLY A 314 4.73 -17.85 3.20
CA GLY A 314 5.22 -18.65 2.08
C GLY A 314 6.42 -19.51 2.46
N ILE A 315 7.49 -18.92 3.03
CA ILE A 315 8.67 -19.69 3.45
C ILE A 315 8.37 -20.66 4.60
N GLY A 316 7.41 -20.31 5.47
CA GLY A 316 7.02 -21.15 6.59
C GLY A 316 6.46 -22.51 6.16
N GLY A 317 5.80 -22.56 4.99
CA GLY A 317 5.32 -23.82 4.39
C GLY A 317 6.41 -24.81 4.02
N TYR A 318 7.67 -24.37 3.91
CA TYR A 318 8.81 -25.19 3.51
C TYR A 318 9.73 -25.58 4.67
N PHE A 319 9.44 -25.13 5.90
CA PHE A 319 10.19 -25.52 7.09
C PHE A 319 9.70 -26.90 7.59
N THR A 320 10.13 -27.96 6.92
CA THR A 320 9.84 -29.35 7.32
C THR A 320 11.01 -29.99 8.09
N SER A 321 10.75 -31.10 8.78
CA SER A 321 11.76 -31.85 9.57
C SER A 321 12.98 -32.31 8.76
N GLU A 322 12.89 -32.34 7.44
CA GLU A 322 13.96 -32.76 6.52
C GLU A 322 14.87 -31.60 6.09
N THR A 323 14.45 -30.35 6.30
CA THR A 323 15.26 -29.18 5.98
C THR A 323 16.26 -28.88 7.10
N HIS A 324 17.49 -28.50 6.72
CA HIS A 324 18.48 -28.09 7.71
C HIS A 324 18.00 -26.86 8.47
N ILE A 325 17.92 -26.95 9.81
CA ILE A 325 17.52 -25.85 10.70
C ILE A 325 18.26 -24.53 10.41
N LEU A 326 19.55 -24.62 10.08
CA LEU A 326 20.37 -23.46 9.74
C LEU A 326 19.87 -22.75 8.48
N PHE A 327 19.43 -23.50 7.47
CA PHE A 327 18.88 -22.92 6.24
C PHE A 327 17.57 -22.17 6.52
N ASN A 328 16.71 -22.72 7.38
CA ASN A 328 15.45 -22.07 7.76
C ASN A 328 15.70 -20.75 8.49
N VAL A 329 16.64 -20.75 9.44
CA VAL A 329 17.07 -19.53 10.16
C VAL A 329 17.65 -18.50 9.19
N LEU A 330 18.52 -18.91 8.26
CA LEU A 330 19.10 -17.99 7.28
C LEU A 330 18.04 -17.38 6.36
N SER A 331 17.09 -18.18 5.86
CA SER A 331 15.98 -17.69 5.03
C SER A 331 15.11 -16.69 5.80
N PHE A 332 14.80 -16.97 7.08
CA PHE A 332 14.09 -16.01 7.93
C PHE A 332 14.88 -14.71 8.14
N LEU A 333 16.20 -14.81 8.37
CA LEU A 333 17.07 -13.64 8.53
C LEU A 333 17.15 -12.78 7.26
N VAL A 334 17.06 -13.37 6.07
CA VAL A 334 16.95 -12.64 4.80
C VAL A 334 15.70 -11.77 4.80
N VAL A 335 14.53 -12.34 5.12
CA VAL A 335 13.25 -11.61 5.15
C VAL A 335 13.30 -10.47 6.15
N ILE A 336 13.74 -10.74 7.39
CA ILE A 336 13.84 -9.72 8.44
C ILE A 336 14.81 -8.61 8.06
N GLY A 337 15.98 -8.95 7.50
CA GLY A 337 16.97 -7.94 7.13
C GLY A 337 16.50 -7.03 5.99
N MET A 338 15.75 -7.57 5.01
CA MET A 338 15.08 -6.75 3.99
C MET A 338 14.02 -5.84 4.65
N PHE A 339 13.14 -6.40 5.46
CA PHE A 339 12.09 -5.64 6.15
C PHE A 339 12.66 -4.49 6.99
N LEU A 340 13.70 -4.75 7.78
CA LEU A 340 14.39 -3.74 8.59
C LEU A 340 15.03 -2.65 7.72
N SER A 341 15.62 -3.02 6.57
CA SER A 341 16.19 -2.05 5.63
C SER A 341 15.12 -1.11 5.07
N TYR A 342 13.95 -1.64 4.71
CA TYR A 342 12.82 -0.83 4.28
C TYR A 342 12.28 0.07 5.40
N GLY A 343 12.00 -0.50 6.57
CA GLY A 343 11.49 0.25 7.72
C GLY A 343 12.43 1.39 8.12
N PHE A 344 13.73 1.14 8.11
CA PHE A 344 14.73 2.18 8.36
C PHE A 344 14.63 3.35 7.38
N PHE A 345 14.48 3.07 6.07
CA PHE A 345 14.29 4.12 5.06
C PHE A 345 13.00 4.88 5.27
N TYR A 346 11.91 4.18 5.56
CA TYR A 346 10.62 4.79 5.80
C TYR A 346 10.66 5.75 7.00
N ASP A 347 11.13 5.29 8.15
CA ASP A 347 11.10 6.09 9.38
C ASP A 347 12.14 7.23 9.38
N ASN A 348 13.35 6.95 8.88
CA ASN A 348 14.51 7.83 9.08
C ASN A 348 14.88 8.65 7.84
N VAL A 349 14.61 8.14 6.63
CA VAL A 349 15.02 8.79 5.38
C VAL A 349 13.87 9.55 4.74
N LEU A 350 12.67 8.97 4.70
CA LEU A 350 11.49 9.54 4.02
C LEU A 350 11.06 10.87 4.66
N ASP A 351 10.64 11.81 3.81
CA ASP A 351 10.01 13.06 4.26
C ASP A 351 8.50 12.97 4.06
N HIS A 352 7.76 12.64 5.12
CA HIS A 352 6.31 12.42 5.08
C HIS A 352 5.53 13.63 4.60
N HIS A 353 6.02 14.86 4.83
CA HIS A 353 5.33 16.08 4.43
C HIS A 353 5.79 16.63 3.07
N LYS A 354 6.49 15.83 2.28
CA LYS A 354 7.00 16.24 0.97
C LYS A 354 5.86 16.51 -0.01
N LYS A 355 5.84 17.72 -0.57
CA LYS A 355 4.92 18.08 -1.67
C LYS A 355 5.35 17.39 -2.95
N THR A 356 4.67 16.31 -3.31
CA THR A 356 4.92 15.55 -4.54
C THR A 356 3.61 14.99 -5.10
N SER A 357 3.62 14.61 -6.38
CA SER A 357 2.49 13.98 -7.04
C SER A 357 2.23 12.54 -6.59
N GLY A 358 3.21 11.91 -5.93
CA GLY A 358 3.18 10.51 -5.51
C GLY A 358 3.48 9.49 -6.62
N LEU A 359 3.34 9.87 -7.90
CA LEU A 359 3.43 8.94 -9.03
C LEU A 359 4.79 8.21 -9.10
N GLY A 360 5.91 8.94 -9.05
CA GLY A 360 7.24 8.31 -9.12
C GLY A 360 7.57 7.48 -7.88
N PHE A 361 7.05 7.85 -6.70
CA PHE A 361 7.22 7.07 -5.48
C PHE A 361 6.52 5.72 -5.62
N LEU A 362 5.32 5.72 -6.18
CA LEU A 362 4.56 4.50 -6.40
C LEU A 362 5.16 3.62 -7.50
N VAL A 363 5.66 4.18 -8.61
CA VAL A 363 6.35 3.38 -9.64
C VAL A 363 7.56 2.64 -9.06
N ILE A 364 8.32 3.28 -8.16
CA ILE A 364 9.40 2.60 -7.42
C ILE A 364 8.83 1.45 -6.58
N HIS A 365 7.72 1.66 -5.88
CA HIS A 365 7.08 0.63 -5.07
C HIS A 365 6.50 -0.52 -5.89
N VAL A 366 5.98 -0.28 -7.10
CA VAL A 366 5.54 -1.34 -8.02
C VAL A 366 6.68 -2.30 -8.33
N ILE A 367 7.85 -1.76 -8.70
CA ILE A 367 9.04 -2.58 -9.00
C ILE A 367 9.57 -3.26 -7.73
N MET A 368 9.52 -2.56 -6.58
CA MET A 368 9.95 -3.11 -5.30
C MET A 368 9.08 -4.28 -4.84
N ILE A 369 7.75 -4.16 -4.94
CA ILE A 369 6.81 -5.23 -4.59
C ILE A 369 7.00 -6.44 -5.51
N LEU A 370 7.22 -6.22 -6.81
CA LEU A 370 7.62 -7.29 -7.74
C LEU A 370 8.91 -7.98 -7.28
N ALA A 371 9.92 -7.22 -6.84
CA ALA A 371 11.18 -7.78 -6.33
C ALA A 371 11.01 -8.54 -5.01
N ILE A 372 10.14 -8.07 -4.10
CA ILE A 372 9.79 -8.77 -2.86
C ILE A 372 9.12 -10.11 -3.19
N ASN A 373 8.08 -10.13 -4.04
CA ASN A 373 7.42 -11.38 -4.45
C ASN A 373 8.37 -12.34 -5.18
N SER A 374 9.21 -11.80 -6.06
CA SER A 374 10.22 -12.61 -6.76
C SER A 374 11.25 -13.19 -5.78
N THR A 375 11.55 -12.48 -4.69
CA THR A 375 12.41 -12.99 -3.61
C THR A 375 11.74 -14.08 -2.80
N THR A 376 10.42 -13.99 -2.57
CA THR A 376 9.64 -15.08 -1.96
C THR A 376 9.82 -16.36 -2.77
N ILE A 377 9.56 -16.28 -4.08
CA ILE A 377 9.77 -17.40 -5.02
C ILE A 377 11.23 -17.88 -4.98
N ALA A 378 12.20 -16.95 -4.92
CA ALA A 378 13.61 -17.30 -4.84
C ALA A 378 13.93 -18.16 -3.61
N LEU A 379 13.39 -17.80 -2.44
CA LEU A 379 13.58 -18.51 -1.17
C LEU A 379 12.90 -19.89 -1.19
N GLU A 380 11.70 -19.98 -1.77
CA GLU A 380 10.99 -21.25 -1.93
C GLU A 380 11.72 -22.20 -2.88
N LEU A 381 12.18 -21.72 -4.04
CA LEU A 381 13.00 -22.50 -4.97
C LEU A 381 14.35 -22.86 -4.36
N LEU A 382 14.91 -22.00 -3.52
CA LEU A 382 16.16 -22.28 -2.83
C LEU A 382 16.00 -23.51 -1.93
N ALA A 383 14.87 -23.64 -1.21
CA ALA A 383 14.57 -24.78 -0.34
C ALA A 383 14.45 -26.13 -1.08
N ARG A 384 14.23 -26.12 -2.40
CA ARG A 384 14.07 -27.33 -3.21
C ARG A 384 15.43 -27.91 -3.62
N PRO A 385 15.77 -29.16 -3.24
CA PRO A 385 17.08 -29.74 -3.51
C PRO A 385 17.27 -30.17 -4.98
N LEU A 386 16.17 -30.52 -5.66
CA LEU A 386 16.20 -31.05 -7.03
C LEU A 386 16.30 -29.94 -8.10
N VAL A 387 15.86 -28.72 -7.79
CA VAL A 387 15.95 -27.57 -8.70
C VAL A 387 17.43 -27.18 -8.92
N PRO A 388 17.87 -26.99 -10.18
CA PRO A 388 19.25 -26.63 -10.48
C PRO A 388 19.73 -25.37 -9.73
N ILE A 389 20.93 -25.46 -9.15
CA ILE A 389 21.44 -24.42 -8.24
C ILE A 389 21.82 -23.11 -8.94
N PHE A 390 22.34 -23.18 -10.15
CA PHE A 390 22.76 -21.99 -10.88
C PHE A 390 21.60 -21.01 -11.15
N PRO A 391 20.47 -21.42 -11.76
CA PRO A 391 19.39 -20.48 -12.04
C PRO A 391 18.70 -19.96 -10.76
N LYS A 392 18.56 -20.75 -9.69
CA LYS A 392 18.02 -20.24 -8.40
C LYS A 392 18.93 -19.19 -7.76
N THR A 393 20.25 -19.39 -7.82
CA THR A 393 21.24 -18.41 -7.35
C THR A 393 21.19 -17.12 -8.17
N MET A 394 21.10 -17.20 -9.50
CA MET A 394 20.97 -16.02 -10.35
C MET A 394 19.66 -15.27 -10.10
N TRP A 395 18.56 -15.99 -9.92
CA TRP A 395 17.27 -15.40 -9.57
C TRP A 395 17.37 -14.61 -8.26
N MET A 396 17.93 -15.21 -7.19
CA MET A 396 18.16 -14.54 -5.90
C MET A 396 19.04 -13.28 -6.03
N VAL A 397 20.09 -13.33 -6.86
CA VAL A 397 20.96 -12.17 -7.09
C VAL A 397 20.20 -11.03 -7.76
N ILE A 398 19.43 -11.33 -8.82
CA ILE A 398 18.65 -10.35 -9.57
C ILE A 398 17.61 -9.68 -8.68
N THR A 399 16.86 -10.46 -7.91
CA THR A 399 15.78 -9.90 -7.06
C THR A 399 16.34 -9.04 -5.94
N MET A 400 17.42 -9.46 -5.30
CA MET A 400 18.13 -8.64 -4.29
C MET A 400 18.65 -7.34 -4.89
N PHE A 401 19.24 -7.41 -6.09
CA PHE A 401 19.76 -6.22 -6.75
C PHE A 401 18.66 -5.21 -7.06
N ILE A 402 17.53 -5.68 -7.62
CA ILE A 402 16.36 -4.82 -7.91
C ILE A 402 15.79 -4.22 -6.64
N TYR A 403 15.61 -5.03 -5.58
CA TYR A 403 15.06 -4.57 -4.30
C TYR A 403 15.89 -3.44 -3.69
N TYR A 404 17.20 -3.61 -3.55
CA TYR A 404 18.07 -2.58 -2.98
C TYR A 404 18.23 -1.36 -3.89
N LEU A 405 18.18 -1.54 -5.22
CA LEU A 405 18.16 -0.42 -6.15
C LEU A 405 16.88 0.42 -5.96
N CYS A 406 15.72 -0.22 -5.87
CA CYS A 406 14.45 0.45 -5.58
C CYS A 406 14.50 1.18 -4.23
N LEU A 407 15.03 0.54 -3.18
CA LEU A 407 15.20 1.14 -1.87
C LEU A 407 16.02 2.44 -1.95
N LEU A 408 17.16 2.43 -2.65
CA LEU A 408 17.97 3.63 -2.87
C LEU A 408 17.25 4.69 -3.69
N MET A 409 16.44 4.31 -4.69
CA MET A 409 15.66 5.27 -5.46
C MET A 409 14.60 6.00 -4.62
N THR A 410 14.10 5.40 -3.54
CA THR A 410 13.15 6.07 -2.62
C THR A 410 13.76 7.29 -1.92
N GLU A 411 15.09 7.36 -1.81
CA GLU A 411 15.82 8.50 -1.24
C GLU A 411 15.56 9.82 -1.97
N LYS A 412 15.14 9.77 -3.24
CA LYS A 412 14.64 10.94 -3.98
C LYS A 412 13.52 11.66 -3.21
N TYR A 413 12.74 10.92 -2.43
CA TYR A 413 11.63 11.39 -1.60
C TYR A 413 12.05 11.67 -0.14
N GLY A 414 13.31 11.47 0.22
CA GLY A 414 13.80 11.68 1.57
C GLY A 414 14.05 13.13 1.98
N LYS A 415 14.23 13.32 3.30
CA LYS A 415 14.55 14.59 3.99
C LYS A 415 15.86 15.16 3.45
N THR A 416 15.96 16.48 3.25
CA THR A 416 17.17 17.13 2.70
C THR A 416 18.45 16.83 3.47
N HIS A 417 18.36 16.63 4.79
CA HIS A 417 19.50 16.33 5.65
C HIS A 417 19.71 14.82 5.86
N GLY A 418 18.72 13.99 5.52
CA GLY A 418 18.75 12.52 5.63
C GLY A 418 19.18 11.83 4.33
N LYS A 419 19.63 12.56 3.31
CA LYS A 419 20.09 11.95 2.06
C LYS A 419 21.45 11.27 2.20
N LEU A 420 21.58 10.10 1.57
CA LEU A 420 22.85 9.42 1.37
C LEU A 420 23.67 10.27 0.38
N GLY A 421 24.84 10.73 0.81
CA GLY A 421 25.74 11.41 -0.11
C GLY A 421 26.21 10.45 -1.22
N TYR A 422 26.58 10.97 -2.39
CA TYR A 422 27.06 10.19 -3.53
C TYR A 422 28.16 9.17 -3.17
N LYS A 423 29.05 9.51 -2.21
CA LYS A 423 30.08 8.59 -1.72
C LYS A 423 29.50 7.35 -1.00
N SER A 424 28.40 7.51 -0.27
CA SER A 424 27.73 6.41 0.43
C SER A 424 26.96 5.53 -0.56
N MET A 425 26.26 6.13 -1.53
CA MET A 425 25.61 5.39 -2.61
C MET A 425 26.63 4.56 -3.41
N GLY A 426 27.80 5.14 -3.73
CA GLY A 426 28.87 4.43 -4.42
C GLY A 426 29.38 3.21 -3.65
N LYS A 427 29.55 3.31 -2.32
CA LYS A 427 29.94 2.17 -1.48
C LYS A 427 28.89 1.06 -1.50
N ILE A 428 27.61 1.40 -1.42
CA ILE A 428 26.51 0.42 -1.47
C ILE A 428 26.49 -0.27 -2.83
N PHE A 429 26.66 0.48 -3.93
CA PHE A 429 26.75 -0.09 -5.26
C PHE A 429 27.94 -1.06 -5.40
N VAL A 430 29.11 -0.71 -4.85
CA VAL A 430 30.27 -1.62 -4.81
C VAL A 430 29.95 -2.90 -4.04
N ILE A 431 29.23 -2.81 -2.92
CA ILE A 431 28.79 -3.98 -2.14
C ILE A 431 27.80 -4.84 -2.94
N MET A 432 26.86 -4.23 -3.67
CA MET A 432 25.93 -4.95 -4.55
C MET A 432 26.67 -5.70 -5.65
N VAL A 433 27.65 -5.07 -6.29
CA VAL A 433 28.52 -5.74 -7.29
C VAL A 433 29.35 -6.86 -6.65
N GLY A 434 29.92 -6.60 -5.46
CA GLY A 434 30.68 -7.58 -4.70
C GLY A 434 29.84 -8.82 -4.33
N TYR A 435 28.58 -8.62 -3.94
CA TYR A 435 27.63 -9.69 -3.68
C TYR A 435 27.35 -10.52 -4.95
N THR A 436 27.09 -9.88 -6.09
CA THR A 436 26.90 -10.58 -7.37
C THR A 436 28.12 -11.45 -7.72
N VAL A 437 29.33 -10.90 -7.61
CA VAL A 437 30.56 -11.64 -7.87
C VAL A 437 30.73 -12.80 -6.90
N LEU A 438 30.51 -12.57 -5.60
CA LEU A 438 30.65 -13.60 -4.58
C LEU A 438 29.63 -14.74 -4.78
N MET A 439 28.40 -14.43 -5.18
CA MET A 439 27.38 -15.43 -5.50
C MET A 439 27.71 -16.23 -6.76
N LEU A 440 28.35 -15.62 -7.77
CA LEU A 440 28.81 -16.35 -8.96
C LEU A 440 29.90 -17.38 -8.63
N PHE A 441 30.81 -17.08 -7.71
CA PHE A 441 31.88 -18.01 -7.31
C PHE A 441 31.42 -19.01 -6.25
N ALA A 442 30.80 -18.54 -5.17
CA ALA A 442 30.52 -19.33 -3.97
C ALA A 442 29.07 -19.86 -3.90
N GLY A 443 28.16 -19.32 -4.72
CA GLY A 443 26.74 -19.68 -4.73
C GLY A 443 26.43 -21.05 -5.36
N HIS A 444 27.45 -21.82 -5.73
CA HIS A 444 27.32 -23.23 -6.11
C HIS A 444 26.87 -24.12 -4.93
N ASN A 445 27.13 -23.68 -3.69
CA ASN A 445 26.62 -24.32 -2.49
C ASN A 445 25.48 -23.47 -1.90
N GLN A 446 24.32 -24.10 -1.71
CA GLN A 446 23.10 -23.43 -1.26
C GLN A 446 23.26 -22.77 0.12
N LEU A 447 23.93 -23.44 1.05
CA LEU A 447 24.13 -22.91 2.40
C LEU A 447 25.08 -21.72 2.38
N ILE A 448 26.16 -21.80 1.61
CA ILE A 448 27.11 -20.70 1.45
C ILE A 448 26.42 -19.51 0.79
N GLY A 449 25.62 -19.74 -0.25
CA GLY A 449 24.81 -18.70 -0.89
C GLY A 449 23.88 -18.00 0.10
N ALA A 450 23.17 -18.75 0.94
CA ALA A 450 22.30 -18.18 1.98
C ALA A 450 23.08 -17.34 3.01
N ILE A 451 24.24 -17.82 3.48
CA ILE A 451 25.12 -17.07 4.40
C ILE A 451 25.60 -15.77 3.74
N VAL A 452 26.01 -15.83 2.47
CA VAL A 452 26.45 -14.66 1.70
C VAL A 452 25.33 -13.64 1.55
N THR A 453 24.10 -14.07 1.24
CA THR A 453 22.93 -13.19 1.14
C THR A 453 22.61 -12.51 2.47
N VAL A 454 22.62 -13.25 3.59
CA VAL A 454 22.45 -12.67 4.93
C VAL A 454 23.56 -11.65 5.21
N GLY A 455 24.83 -12.02 5.01
CA GLY A 455 25.95 -11.11 5.21
C GLY A 455 25.83 -9.82 4.39
N PHE A 456 25.42 -9.92 3.12
CA PHE A 456 25.16 -8.78 2.24
C PHE A 456 24.06 -7.85 2.79
N ILE A 457 22.91 -8.40 3.17
CA ILE A 457 21.75 -7.65 3.68
C ILE A 457 22.12 -6.88 4.95
N TYR A 458 22.70 -7.56 5.94
CA TYR A 458 23.04 -6.93 7.21
C TYR A 458 24.22 -5.97 7.11
N LEU A 459 25.15 -6.18 6.17
CA LEU A 459 26.21 -5.23 5.87
C LEU A 459 25.64 -3.90 5.33
N ILE A 460 24.71 -3.97 4.38
CA ILE A 460 24.01 -2.78 3.87
C ILE A 460 23.21 -2.10 4.98
N PHE A 461 22.45 -2.87 5.76
CA PHE A 461 21.67 -2.35 6.87
C PHE A 461 22.55 -1.62 7.91
N PHE A 462 23.68 -2.22 8.30
CA PHE A 462 24.62 -1.61 9.24
C PHE A 462 25.22 -0.31 8.69
N MET A 463 25.51 -0.26 7.39
CA MET A 463 25.95 0.98 6.75
C MET A 463 24.90 2.09 6.81
N PHE A 464 23.61 1.76 6.67
CA PHE A 464 22.53 2.73 6.86
C PHE A 464 22.52 3.28 8.29
N LEU A 465 22.62 2.41 9.30
CA LEU A 465 22.69 2.82 10.71
C LEU A 465 23.88 3.76 10.98
N GLN A 466 25.08 3.35 10.54
CA GLN A 466 26.30 4.13 10.75
C GLN A 466 26.22 5.51 10.08
N ARG A 467 25.65 5.60 8.87
CA ARG A 467 25.58 6.85 8.13
C ARG A 467 24.63 7.87 8.75
N HIS A 468 23.58 7.40 9.41
CA HIS A 468 22.56 8.23 10.03
C HIS A 468 22.82 8.48 11.53
N ASN A 469 23.95 8.00 12.07
CA ASN A 469 24.28 8.05 13.50
C ASN A 469 23.14 7.51 14.40
N VAL A 470 22.32 6.61 13.88
CA VAL A 470 21.25 5.99 14.65
C VAL A 470 21.87 4.79 15.35
N HIS A 471 22.02 4.88 16.67
CA HIS A 471 22.36 3.72 17.46
C HIS A 471 21.17 2.76 17.50
N LEU A 472 21.41 1.44 17.52
CA LEU A 472 20.37 0.42 17.65
C LEU A 472 19.41 0.67 18.83
N LYS A 473 19.89 1.34 19.90
CA LYS A 473 19.08 1.74 21.06
C LYS A 473 18.07 2.87 20.78
N GLU A 474 18.29 3.66 19.74
CA GLU A 474 17.46 4.81 19.37
C GLU A 474 16.46 4.51 18.24
N MET A 475 16.53 3.31 17.66
CA MET A 475 15.54 2.87 16.67
C MET A 475 14.19 2.69 17.37
N LYS A 476 13.28 3.64 17.17
CA LYS A 476 11.86 3.48 17.45
C LYS A 476 11.26 2.57 16.38
N VAL A 477 11.40 1.26 16.55
CA VAL A 477 10.70 0.28 15.71
C VAL A 477 9.25 0.22 16.19
N GLY A 478 8.34 0.80 15.41
CA GLY A 478 6.92 0.85 15.75
C GLY A 478 6.56 2.01 16.67
N GLY A 479 5.48 2.71 16.32
CA GLY A 479 4.97 3.85 17.06
C GLY A 479 4.69 3.53 18.54
N TYR A 480 4.78 4.59 19.34
CA TYR A 480 4.45 4.73 20.76
C TYR A 480 3.87 3.47 21.43
N ILE A 481 4.75 2.77 22.15
CA ILE A 481 4.34 2.00 23.32
C ILE A 481 4.49 2.99 24.49
N GLU A 482 3.36 3.44 25.02
CA GLU A 482 3.30 3.76 26.45
C GLU A 482 3.16 2.46 27.24
#